data_AF-A0A2I0X3M4-F1
#
_entry.id   AF-A0A2I0X3M4-F1
#
_cell.length_a   1.000
_cell.length_b   1.000
_cell.length_c   1.000
_cell.angle_alpha   90.00
_cell.angle_beta   90.00
_cell.angle_gamma   90.00
#
_symmetry.space_group_name_H-M   'P 1'
#
loop_
_entity.id
_entity.type
_entity.pdbx_description
1 polymer ?
#
loop_
_entity_poly.entity_id
_entity_poly.type
_entity_poly.pdbx_seq_one_letter_code
_entity_poly.pdbx_strand_id
1 'polypeptide(L)'
;MIIARGSIEGTLYVINRRADSIGVAKSNIVGGLWHRRLGHMSKKYMHLLFTRGKLRGLKFIDLDFCEDCVYDKQQRVSFSNNGSKIKSKKL
;
A
#
# COMPACT_ATOMS: atom_id res chain seq x y z
N MET A 1 14.84 26.09 -1.81
CA MET A 1 14.99 26.01 -3.29
C MET A 1 15.99 24.91 -3.60
N ILE A 2 15.61 23.86 -4.33
CA ILE A 2 16.52 22.77 -4.71
C ILE A 2 16.89 22.95 -6.19
N ILE A 3 18.18 23.11 -6.48
CA ILE A 3 18.70 23.27 -7.84
C ILE A 3 19.40 21.96 -8.22
N ALA A 4 18.80 21.20 -9.14
CA ALA A 4 19.43 20.01 -9.69
C ALA A 4 20.37 20.41 -10.84
N ARG A 5 21.61 19.91 -10.83
CA ARG A 5 22.60 20.12 -11.89
C ARG A 5 22.69 18.86 -12.76
N GLY A 6 22.62 19.01 -14.08
CA GLY A 6 22.76 17.94 -15.07
C GLY A 6 23.58 18.42 -16.27
N SER A 7 24.06 17.49 -17.10
CA SER A 7 24.75 17.76 -18.36
C SER A 7 23.81 17.53 -19.55
N ILE A 8 23.98 18.27 -20.64
CA ILE A 8 23.24 18.00 -21.88
C ILE A 8 24.05 17.00 -22.71
N GLU A 9 23.42 15.90 -23.09
CA GLU A 9 23.97 14.93 -24.06
C GLU A 9 23.03 14.86 -25.26
N GLY A 10 23.49 15.38 -26.42
CA GLY A 10 22.66 15.55 -27.60
C GLY A 10 21.55 16.59 -27.37
N THR A 11 20.30 16.17 -27.54
CA THR A 11 19.09 16.99 -27.26
C THR A 11 18.48 16.72 -25.89
N LEU A 12 19.10 15.87 -25.06
CA LEU A 12 18.56 15.44 -23.77
C LEU A 12 19.37 16.00 -22.58
N TYR A 13 18.66 16.42 -21.53
CA TYR A 13 19.27 16.76 -20.25
C TYR A 13 19.45 15.49 -19.39
N VAL A 14 20.70 15.11 -19.15
CA VAL A 14 21.10 13.96 -18.36
C VAL A 14 21.52 14.41 -16.96
N ILE A 15 20.79 13.97 -15.95
CA ILE A 15 21.18 14.18 -14.56
C ILE A 15 22.03 12.98 -14.15
N ASN A 16 23.35 13.17 -14.08
CA ASN A 16 24.28 12.13 -13.64
C ASN A 16 24.23 12.01 -12.11
N ARG A 17 23.13 11.45 -11.59
CA ARG A 17 23.02 11.07 -10.18
C ARG A 17 23.67 9.69 -10.07
N ARG A 18 24.86 9.61 -9.48
CA ARG A 18 25.30 8.37 -8.84
C ARG A 18 24.20 8.03 -7.85
N ALA A 19 23.46 6.96 -8.11
CA ALA A 19 22.51 6.44 -7.15
C ALA A 19 23.32 5.84 -6.01
N ASP A 20 23.92 6.71 -5.19
CA ASP A 20 24.34 6.34 -3.85
C ASP A 20 23.09 5.79 -3.21
N SER A 21 23.16 4.49 -2.94
CA SER A 21 22.11 3.61 -2.44
C SER A 21 20.92 4.40 -1.92
N ILE A 22 19.75 4.28 -2.57
CA ILE A 22 18.49 4.71 -1.96
C ILE A 22 18.52 4.09 -0.57
N GLY A 23 18.67 4.93 0.46
CA GLY A 23 18.74 4.51 1.84
C GLY A 23 17.38 3.93 2.20
N VAL A 24 17.14 2.68 1.80
CA VAL A 24 16.07 1.87 2.34
C VAL A 24 16.48 1.70 3.78
N ALA A 25 15.83 2.46 4.66
CA ALA A 25 16.09 2.44 6.08
C ALA A 25 16.26 0.97 6.52
N LYS A 26 17.34 0.69 7.24
CA LYS A 26 17.52 -0.54 7.99
C LYS A 26 16.71 -0.41 9.26
N SER A 27 15.45 -0.74 9.19
CA SER A 27 14.74 -1.31 10.31
C SER A 27 13.99 -2.51 9.76
N ASN A 28 13.13 -3.13 10.54
CA ASN A 28 12.66 -4.49 10.34
C ASN A 28 11.52 -4.55 9.28
N ILE A 29 11.82 -3.92 8.12
CA ILE A 29 10.97 -3.11 7.24
C ILE A 29 10.33 -3.89 6.11
N VAL A 30 10.81 -5.10 5.81
CA VAL A 30 10.37 -5.79 4.59
C VAL A 30 8.87 -6.10 4.64
N GLY A 31 8.35 -6.49 5.81
CA GLY A 31 6.93 -6.71 6.05
C GLY A 31 6.10 -5.43 5.89
N GLY A 32 6.40 -4.40 6.68
CA GLY A 32 5.70 -3.11 6.59
C GLY A 32 5.81 -2.44 5.21
N LEU A 33 6.93 -2.60 4.51
CA LEU A 33 7.14 -2.10 3.16
C LEU A 33 6.25 -2.82 2.14
N TRP A 34 6.20 -4.15 2.18
CA TRP A 34 5.28 -4.91 1.32
C TRP A 34 3.82 -4.57 1.65
N HIS A 35 3.48 -4.42 2.93
CA HIS A 35 2.15 -4.00 3.34
C HIS A 35 1.72 -2.67 2.71
N ARG A 36 2.58 -1.64 2.76
CA ARG A 36 2.33 -0.35 2.10
C ARG A 36 2.32 -0.45 0.57
N ARG A 37 3.27 -1.17 -0.04
CA ARG A 37 3.36 -1.39 -1.50
C ARG A 37 2.14 -2.12 -2.08
N LEU A 38 1.53 -3.01 -1.32
CA LEU A 38 0.35 -3.78 -1.72
C LEU A 38 -0.96 -3.06 -1.40
N GLY A 39 -0.92 -1.76 -1.06
CA GLY A 39 -2.11 -0.98 -0.74
C GLY A 39 -2.71 -1.37 0.60
N HIS A 40 -1.90 -1.38 1.65
CA HIS A 40 -2.35 -1.64 3.03
C HIS A 40 -3.02 -3.02 3.20
N MET A 41 -2.50 -4.03 2.49
CA MET A 41 -3.06 -5.39 2.50
C MET A 41 -3.01 -6.03 3.89
N SER A 42 -4.05 -6.80 4.26
CA SER A 42 -4.10 -7.46 5.57
C SER A 42 -3.03 -8.55 5.73
N LYS A 43 -2.63 -8.82 6.99
CA LYS A 43 -1.65 -9.86 7.34
C LYS A 43 -2.00 -11.22 6.73
N LYS A 44 -3.28 -11.59 6.70
CA LYS A 44 -3.77 -12.87 6.17
C LYS A 44 -3.50 -13.01 4.66
N TYR A 45 -3.87 -12.02 3.86
CA TYR A 45 -3.66 -12.08 2.41
C TYR A 45 -2.19 -11.92 2.04
N MET A 46 -1.46 -11.10 2.79
CA MET A 46 -0.02 -11.00 2.63
C MET A 46 0.68 -12.34 2.93
N HIS A 47 0.21 -13.09 3.93
CA HIS A 47 0.68 -14.45 4.22
C HIS A 47 0.43 -15.42 3.07
N LEU A 48 -0.73 -15.34 2.42
CA LEU A 48 -0.99 -16.14 1.22
C LEU A 48 -0.04 -15.83 0.06
N LEU A 49 0.37 -14.57 -0.12
CA LEU A 49 1.34 -14.20 -1.16
C LEU A 49 2.76 -14.66 -0.81
N PHE A 50 3.12 -14.61 0.47
CA PHE A 50 4.38 -15.12 0.97
C PHE A 50 4.50 -16.63 0.80
N THR A 51 3.48 -17.42 1.17
CA THR A 51 3.50 -18.88 0.98
C THR A 51 3.55 -19.29 -0.48
N ARG A 52 3.04 -18.45 -1.38
CA ARG A 52 3.16 -18.62 -2.85
C ARG A 52 4.48 -18.11 -3.43
N GLY A 53 5.41 -17.65 -2.60
CA GLY A 53 6.72 -17.15 -3.02
C GLY A 53 6.70 -15.87 -3.85
N LYS A 54 5.61 -15.09 -3.79
CA LYS A 54 5.46 -13.86 -4.61
C LYS A 54 6.16 -12.65 -4.01
N LEU A 55 6.47 -12.68 -2.71
CA LEU A 55 7.11 -11.57 -1.99
C LEU A 55 8.61 -11.85 -1.83
N ARG A 56 9.40 -11.46 -2.84
CA ARG A 56 10.86 -11.66 -2.83
C ARG A 56 11.51 -10.88 -1.68
N GLY A 57 12.45 -11.53 -0.99
CA GLY A 57 13.24 -10.93 0.09
C GLY A 57 12.52 -10.84 1.44
N LEU A 58 11.25 -11.26 1.53
CA LEU A 58 10.53 -11.37 2.79
C LEU A 58 10.90 -12.70 3.47
N LYS A 59 11.34 -12.67 4.74
CA LYS A 59 11.68 -13.87 5.51
C LYS A 59 10.53 -14.34 6.41
N PHE A 60 9.83 -13.38 7.00
CA PHE A 60 8.65 -13.61 7.83
C PHE A 60 7.72 -12.40 7.68
N ILE A 61 6.44 -12.60 7.98
CA ILE A 61 5.46 -11.51 8.00
C ILE A 61 5.19 -11.14 9.43
N ASP A 62 5.80 -10.03 9.83
CA ASP A 62 5.34 -9.29 10.99
C ASP A 62 4.91 -7.90 10.57
N LEU A 63 3.68 -7.55 10.93
CA LEU A 63 3.06 -6.29 10.59
C LEU A 63 2.73 -5.61 11.90
N ASP A 64 3.45 -4.54 12.19
CA ASP A 64 3.15 -3.65 13.30
C ASP A 64 1.85 -2.87 13.03
N PHE A 65 1.44 -2.11 14.04
CA PHE A 65 0.34 -1.17 13.93
C PHE A 65 0.53 -0.21 12.74
N CYS A 66 -0.51 -0.08 11.92
CA CYS A 66 -0.54 0.86 10.81
C CYS A 66 -1.73 1.80 11.01
N GLU A 67 -1.43 3.06 11.30
CA GLU A 67 -2.41 4.14 11.49
C GLU A 67 -3.34 4.26 10.28
N ASP A 68 -2.77 4.32 9.07
CA ASP A 68 -3.52 4.40 7.83
C ASP A 68 -4.51 3.23 7.68
N CYS A 69 -4.15 2.00 8.04
CA CYS A 69 -5.09 0.88 7.98
C CYS A 69 -6.27 0.99 8.93
N VAL A 70 -6.10 1.69 10.03
CA VAL A 70 -7.13 1.86 11.05
C VAL A 70 -8.04 3.01 10.68
N TYR A 71 -7.47 4.14 10.24
CA TYR A 71 -8.22 5.37 9.96
C TYR A 71 -8.75 5.43 8.52
N ASP A 72 -8.11 4.78 7.55
CA ASP A 72 -8.48 4.83 6.13
C ASP A 72 -9.45 3.70 5.73
N LYS A 73 -9.62 2.68 6.60
CA LYS A 73 -10.53 1.58 6.31
C LYS A 73 -11.97 2.03 6.55
N GLN A 74 -12.57 2.64 5.54
CA GLN A 74 -13.97 2.99 5.54
C GLN A 74 -14.82 1.74 5.78
N GLN A 75 -15.42 1.63 6.98
CA GLN A 75 -16.39 0.58 7.24
C GLN A 75 -17.64 0.86 6.41
N ARG A 76 -18.04 -0.11 5.57
CA ARG A 76 -19.36 -0.11 4.98
C ARG A 76 -20.37 -0.23 6.11
N VAL A 77 -20.99 0.89 6.47
CA VAL A 77 -22.18 0.88 7.32
C VAL A 77 -23.27 0.08 6.60
N SER A 78 -23.82 -0.94 7.25
CA SER A 78 -25.02 -1.58 6.75
C SER A 78 -26.16 -0.58 6.90
N PHE A 79 -26.85 -0.27 5.81
CA PHE A 79 -28.14 0.41 5.92
C PHE A 79 -29.06 -0.49 6.73
N SER A 80 -29.63 0.02 7.81
CA SER A 80 -30.73 -0.67 8.48
C SER A 80 -31.87 -0.76 7.48
N ASN A 81 -32.20 -1.97 7.03
CA ASN A 81 -33.47 -2.23 6.36
C ASN A 81 -34.58 -2.07 7.40
N ASN A 82 -34.89 -0.82 7.76
CA ASN A 82 -36.18 -0.48 8.33
C ASN A 82 -37.17 -0.71 7.20
N GLY A 83 -37.63 -1.96 7.08
CA GLY A 83 -38.46 -2.41 5.97
C GLY A 83 -39.62 -1.45 5.77
N SER A 84 -39.53 -0.64 4.74
CA SER A 84 -40.69 0.04 4.21
C SER A 84 -41.63 -1.06 3.78
N LYS A 85 -42.71 -1.28 4.55
CA LYS A 85 -43.81 -2.13 4.11
C LYS A 85 -44.23 -1.60 2.75
N ILE A 86 -43.89 -2.31 1.68
CA ILE A 86 -44.50 -2.09 0.37
C ILE A 86 -45.99 -2.28 0.64
N LYS A 87 -46.77 -1.18 0.63
CA LYS A 87 -48.23 -1.26 0.75
C LYS A 87 -48.68 -2.09 -0.45
N SER A 88 -49.13 -3.32 -0.18
CA SER A 88 -49.83 -4.13 -1.17
C SER A 88 -50.96 -3.29 -1.75
N LYS A 89 -50.94 -3.02 -3.05
CA LYS A 89 -52.11 -2.50 -3.75
C LYS A 89 -53.21 -3.55 -3.60
N LYS A 90 -54.30 -3.19 -2.92
CA LYS A 90 -55.58 -3.91 -3.02
C LYS A 90 -56.28 -3.38 -4.28
N LEU A 91 -56.90 -4.34 -4.99
CA LEU A 91 -57.66 -4.25 -6.25
C LEU A 91 -56.80 -4.27 -7.51
#